data_AF-A0AAU9HE19-F1
#
_entry.id   AF-A0AAU9HE19-F1
#
_cell.length_a   1.000
_cell.length_b   1.000
_cell.length_c   1.000
_cell.angle_alpha   90.00
_cell.angle_beta   90.00
_cell.angle_gamma   90.00
#
_symmetry.space_group_name_H-M   'P 1'
#
loop_
_entity.id
_entity.type
_entity.pdbx_description
1 polymer ?
#
loop_
_entity_poly.entity_id
_entity_poly.type
_entity_poly.pdbx_seq_one_letter_code
_entity_poly.pdbx_strand_id
1 'polypeptide(L)'
;MIPAKKLLNTLTEHWGVLELLFKRFKMADFSIKDLQNAIKQKQPTWNNERIYKETNRLLNQEIIIPLAKSSQLEINRAIADFATFLLQEEHLGLAQEISVLVDDLARLGNRLSNAGEMEDFDDLRRFSRIMDDRVRKIIKLFLHNENAILNIVEQAKSNNAVQSLQKRYKAVIEAFDEYIEPMLEMVDIRGDFHACFTLIEQQISTQIEHIERSGKAYSDKRMLEQLRTRILEMHLVGRTSLRKSADMLMPLREELRRNNLITRQAAKVLGLIRKNGVDNMLSAVQPHFVSDAQKYSLGQQRHIVAYMASLAEFEHHEYQLPEQNDVPAFVTPNIPDYHDVKAQFTKRFKKQRKKPQPLLQFLDESYPELEADEMLFLYQKLVSDSTLEISQSDKKARVNIAGQHFNLYPFNSEPQADKAEHE
;
A
#
# COMPACT_ATOMS: atom_id res chain seq x y z
N MET A 1 15.77 -50.51 -11.29
CA MET A 1 16.01 -49.11 -10.85
C MET A 1 16.52 -48.30 -12.03
N ILE A 2 15.88 -47.18 -12.34
CA ILE A 2 16.36 -46.24 -13.37
C ILE A 2 17.51 -45.43 -12.76
N PRO A 3 18.71 -45.40 -13.38
CA PRO A 3 19.83 -44.64 -12.84
C PRO A 3 19.56 -43.13 -12.91
N ALA A 4 19.71 -42.43 -11.78
CA ALA A 4 19.37 -41.00 -11.63
C ALA A 4 20.05 -40.10 -12.68
N LYS A 5 21.32 -40.36 -12.99
CA LYS A 5 22.06 -39.60 -14.03
C LYS A 5 21.42 -39.71 -15.41
N LYS A 6 20.87 -40.88 -15.77
CA LYS A 6 20.24 -41.12 -17.07
C LYS A 6 18.88 -40.41 -17.16
N LEU A 7 18.13 -40.40 -16.06
CA LEU A 7 16.86 -39.67 -15.96
C LEU A 7 17.09 -38.16 -16.05
N LEU A 8 18.06 -37.61 -15.31
CA LEU A 8 18.40 -36.19 -15.35
C LEU A 8 18.87 -35.74 -16.75
N ASN A 9 19.73 -36.51 -17.41
CA ASN A 9 20.15 -36.21 -18.78
C ASN A 9 18.98 -36.22 -19.77
N THR A 10 18.02 -37.11 -19.58
CA THR A 10 16.84 -37.19 -20.46
C THR A 10 15.89 -36.02 -20.19
N LEU A 11 15.75 -35.60 -18.93
CA LEU A 11 15.00 -34.40 -18.56
C LEU A 11 15.61 -33.13 -19.14
N THR A 12 16.95 -32.98 -19.11
CA THR A 12 17.61 -31.80 -19.68
C THR A 12 17.52 -31.76 -21.21
N GLU A 13 17.69 -32.90 -21.88
CA GLU A 13 17.55 -33.02 -23.35
C GLU A 13 16.13 -32.68 -23.82
N HIS A 14 15.10 -33.12 -23.07
CA HIS A 14 13.69 -32.98 -23.45
C HIS A 14 12.93 -31.91 -22.66
N TRP A 15 13.64 -31.03 -21.92
CA TRP A 15 13.01 -30.02 -21.06
C TRP A 15 12.04 -29.13 -21.85
N GLY A 16 12.46 -28.65 -23.03
CA GLY A 16 11.61 -27.80 -23.87
C GLY A 16 10.34 -28.48 -24.35
N VAL A 17 10.32 -29.82 -24.45
CA VAL A 17 9.13 -30.62 -24.78
C VAL A 17 8.22 -30.71 -23.56
N LEU A 18 8.78 -31.03 -22.39
CA LEU A 18 8.04 -31.11 -21.12
C LEU A 18 7.40 -29.77 -20.79
N GLU A 19 8.13 -28.66 -20.89
CA GLU A 19 7.62 -27.30 -20.68
C GLU A 19 6.42 -26.98 -21.60
N LEU A 20 6.48 -27.42 -22.87
CA LEU A 20 5.38 -27.21 -23.82
C LEU A 20 4.14 -28.01 -23.40
N LEU A 21 4.33 -29.27 -22.98
CA LEU A 21 3.26 -30.11 -22.48
C LEU A 21 2.64 -29.53 -21.20
N PHE A 22 3.46 -29.04 -20.25
CA PHE A 22 2.97 -28.35 -19.06
C PHE A 22 2.11 -27.14 -19.39
N LYS A 23 2.61 -26.23 -20.23
CA LYS A 23 1.88 -25.01 -20.62
C LYS A 23 0.57 -25.31 -21.34
N ARG A 24 0.55 -26.36 -22.17
CA ARG A 24 -0.61 -26.70 -23.01
C ARG A 24 -1.68 -27.49 -22.27
N PHE A 25 -1.28 -28.46 -21.45
CA PHE A 25 -2.22 -29.39 -20.82
C PHE A 25 -2.41 -29.16 -19.32
N LYS A 26 -1.56 -28.37 -18.65
CA LYS A 26 -1.71 -27.99 -17.22
C LYS A 26 -2.01 -29.19 -16.31
N MET A 27 -1.19 -30.24 -16.39
CA MET A 27 -1.37 -31.52 -15.68
C MET A 27 -2.53 -32.40 -16.15
N ALA A 28 -3.25 -32.03 -17.21
CA ALA A 28 -4.23 -32.91 -17.84
C ALA A 28 -3.57 -33.99 -18.72
N ASP A 29 -4.37 -34.98 -19.07
CA ASP A 29 -3.97 -36.09 -19.92
C ASP A 29 -3.87 -35.67 -21.41
N PHE A 30 -2.98 -36.34 -22.14
CA PHE A 30 -2.71 -36.04 -23.55
C PHE A 30 -2.42 -37.31 -24.36
N SER A 31 -2.66 -37.23 -25.67
CA SER A 31 -2.47 -38.40 -26.53
C SER A 31 -1.00 -38.58 -26.91
N ILE A 32 -0.64 -39.81 -27.33
CA ILE A 32 0.70 -40.07 -27.87
C ILE A 32 1.03 -39.21 -29.10
N LYS A 33 0.01 -38.81 -29.88
CA LYS A 33 0.18 -37.90 -31.02
C LYS A 33 0.54 -36.49 -30.55
N ASP A 34 -0.06 -36.02 -29.45
CA ASP A 34 0.26 -34.71 -28.88
C ASP A 34 1.70 -34.65 -28.39
N LEU A 35 2.18 -35.73 -27.76
CA LEU A 35 3.58 -35.88 -27.36
C LEU A 35 4.54 -35.84 -28.55
N GLN A 36 4.27 -36.63 -29.59
CA GLN A 36 5.09 -36.64 -30.81
C GLN A 36 5.10 -35.28 -31.51
N ASN A 37 3.95 -34.59 -31.53
CA ASN A 37 3.83 -33.24 -32.07
C ASN A 37 4.64 -32.23 -31.24
N ALA A 38 4.63 -32.33 -29.91
CA ALA A 38 5.43 -31.48 -29.03
C ALA A 38 6.95 -31.68 -29.27
N ILE A 39 7.40 -32.92 -29.44
CA ILE A 39 8.80 -33.24 -29.80
C ILE A 39 9.14 -32.64 -31.16
N LYS A 40 8.28 -32.85 -32.17
CA LYS A 40 8.49 -32.32 -33.52
C LYS A 40 8.52 -30.80 -33.56
N GLN A 41 7.72 -30.13 -32.73
CA GLN A 41 7.70 -28.68 -32.64
C GLN A 41 8.99 -28.11 -32.04
N LYS A 42 9.57 -28.76 -31.03
CA LYS A 42 10.80 -28.32 -30.39
C LYS A 42 12.05 -28.76 -31.16
N GLN A 43 11.97 -29.84 -31.92
CA GLN A 43 13.04 -30.33 -32.79
C GLN A 43 12.52 -30.63 -34.20
N PRO A 44 12.36 -29.58 -35.03
CA PRO A 44 11.80 -29.72 -36.39
C PRO A 44 12.67 -30.54 -37.35
N THR A 45 13.96 -30.70 -37.05
CA THR A 45 14.95 -31.40 -37.89
C THR A 45 14.94 -32.92 -37.70
N TRP A 46 14.13 -33.44 -36.78
CA TRP A 46 14.11 -34.86 -36.45
C TRP A 46 13.18 -35.66 -37.36
N ASN A 47 13.66 -36.81 -37.83
CA ASN A 47 12.83 -37.77 -38.58
C ASN A 47 11.81 -38.46 -37.66
N ASN A 48 10.70 -38.94 -38.22
CA ASN A 48 9.62 -39.62 -37.52
C ASN A 48 10.10 -40.87 -36.74
N GLU A 49 11.07 -41.62 -37.27
CA GLU A 49 11.65 -42.77 -36.54
C GLU A 49 12.40 -42.34 -35.27
N ARG A 50 13.11 -41.21 -35.32
CA ARG A 50 13.83 -40.66 -34.17
C ARG A 50 12.85 -40.15 -33.12
N ILE A 51 11.79 -39.47 -33.55
CA ILE A 51 10.71 -39.01 -32.66
C ILE A 51 10.06 -40.21 -31.95
N TYR A 52 9.80 -41.31 -32.66
CA TYR A 52 9.25 -42.52 -32.07
C TYR A 52 10.20 -43.15 -31.03
N LYS A 53 11.49 -43.25 -31.33
CA LYS A 53 12.50 -43.76 -30.39
C LYS A 53 12.58 -42.93 -29.10
N GLU A 54 12.57 -41.60 -29.23
CA GLU A 54 12.63 -40.71 -28.06
C GLU A 54 11.31 -40.70 -27.27
N THR A 55 10.16 -40.83 -27.94
CA THR A 55 8.86 -41.04 -27.28
C THR A 55 8.90 -42.28 -26.40
N ASN A 56 9.39 -43.40 -26.93
CA ASN A 56 9.54 -44.64 -26.16
C ASN A 56 10.60 -44.51 -25.05
N ARG A 57 11.63 -43.69 -25.25
CA ARG A 57 12.62 -43.40 -24.19
C ARG A 57 11.97 -42.67 -23.01
N LEU A 58 11.08 -41.71 -23.26
CA LEU A 58 10.33 -41.01 -22.19
C LEU A 58 9.40 -41.96 -21.44
N LEU A 59 8.72 -42.88 -22.14
CA LEU A 59 7.86 -43.90 -21.53
C LEU A 59 8.67 -44.92 -20.71
N ASN A 60 9.76 -45.45 -21.27
CA ASN A 60 10.60 -46.46 -20.62
C ASN A 60 11.32 -45.94 -19.38
N GLN A 61 11.55 -44.63 -19.30
CA GLN A 61 12.13 -43.98 -18.12
C GLN A 61 11.07 -43.48 -17.14
N GLU A 62 9.79 -43.83 -17.37
CA GLU A 62 8.66 -43.42 -16.54
C GLU A 62 8.60 -41.89 -16.37
N ILE A 63 9.10 -41.15 -17.37
CA ILE A 63 8.97 -39.69 -17.39
C ILE A 63 7.54 -39.31 -17.76
N ILE A 64 7.00 -40.05 -18.72
CA ILE A 64 5.61 -40.04 -19.15
C ILE A 64 5.06 -41.42 -18.85
N ILE A 65 3.86 -41.49 -18.28
CA ILE A 65 3.22 -42.73 -17.86
C ILE A 65 1.87 -42.90 -18.57
N PRO A 66 1.51 -44.12 -18.98
CA PRO A 66 0.19 -44.38 -19.53
C PRO A 66 -0.88 -44.39 -18.42
N LEU A 67 -2.03 -43.79 -18.70
CA LEU A 67 -3.14 -43.76 -17.77
C LEU A 67 -3.85 -45.13 -17.73
N ALA A 68 -4.29 -45.56 -16.55
CA ALA A 68 -4.92 -46.86 -16.39
C ALA A 68 -6.19 -46.98 -17.25
N LYS A 69 -6.28 -48.06 -18.04
CA LYS A 69 -7.43 -48.37 -18.92
C LYS A 69 -7.70 -47.31 -20.01
N SER A 70 -6.71 -46.51 -20.39
CA SER A 70 -6.83 -45.50 -21.43
C SER A 70 -5.60 -45.51 -22.36
N SER A 71 -5.76 -44.96 -23.56
CA SER A 71 -4.64 -44.68 -24.48
C SER A 71 -3.99 -43.32 -24.23
N GLN A 72 -4.44 -42.61 -23.19
CA GLN A 72 -3.94 -41.32 -22.79
C GLN A 72 -2.67 -41.45 -21.93
N LEU A 73 -1.86 -40.41 -21.96
CA LEU A 73 -0.60 -40.30 -21.25
C LEU A 73 -0.67 -39.15 -20.24
N GLU A 74 0.07 -39.28 -19.15
CA GLU A 74 0.26 -38.28 -18.12
C GLU A 74 1.76 -38.10 -17.86
N ILE A 75 2.17 -36.93 -17.39
CA ILE A 75 3.53 -36.74 -16.88
C ILE A 75 3.60 -37.37 -15.49
N ASN A 76 4.68 -38.09 -15.19
CA ASN A 76 4.87 -38.66 -13.87
C ASN A 76 4.80 -37.57 -12.80
N ARG A 77 3.99 -37.78 -11.76
CA ARG A 77 3.74 -36.81 -10.69
C ARG A 77 5.03 -36.27 -10.05
N ALA A 78 6.03 -37.11 -9.79
CA ALA A 78 7.28 -36.64 -9.20
C ALA A 78 8.06 -35.67 -10.11
N ILE A 79 7.93 -35.84 -11.44
CA ILE A 79 8.53 -34.97 -12.44
C ILE A 79 7.67 -33.73 -12.66
N ALA A 80 6.34 -33.87 -12.56
CA ALA A 80 5.42 -32.76 -12.52
C ALA A 80 5.72 -31.81 -11.36
N ASP A 81 5.82 -32.32 -10.14
CA ASP A 81 6.17 -31.53 -8.96
C ASP A 81 7.53 -30.83 -9.14
N PHE A 82 8.52 -31.53 -9.69
CA PHE A 82 9.83 -30.96 -10.01
C PHE A 82 9.76 -29.86 -11.09
N ALA A 83 8.97 -30.06 -12.14
CA ALA A 83 8.84 -29.11 -13.23
C ALA A 83 8.03 -27.88 -12.81
N THR A 84 6.99 -28.05 -12.00
CA THR A 84 6.23 -26.95 -11.37
C THR A 84 7.15 -26.08 -10.53
N PHE A 85 8.01 -26.68 -9.72
CA PHE A 85 9.03 -25.97 -8.95
C PHE A 85 9.98 -25.16 -9.85
N LEU A 86 10.45 -25.75 -10.96
CA LEU A 86 11.34 -25.07 -11.91
C LEU A 86 10.67 -23.97 -12.72
N LEU A 87 9.42 -24.17 -13.12
CA LEU A 87 8.64 -23.21 -13.91
C LEU A 87 8.00 -22.12 -13.06
N GLN A 88 8.16 -22.19 -11.73
CA GLN A 88 7.47 -21.32 -10.78
C GLN A 88 5.96 -21.30 -11.03
N GLU A 89 5.35 -22.36 -11.61
CA GLU A 89 3.90 -22.45 -11.74
C GLU A 89 3.31 -22.94 -10.41
N GLU A 90 3.70 -22.30 -9.30
CA GLU A 90 3.20 -22.66 -7.98
C GLU A 90 1.70 -22.31 -7.91
N HIS A 91 0.89 -23.33 -7.72
CA HIS A 91 -0.55 -23.19 -7.52
C HIS A 91 -0.81 -22.83 -6.07
N LEU A 92 -1.72 -21.90 -5.84
CA LEU A 92 -2.10 -21.53 -4.49
C LEU A 92 -2.81 -22.71 -3.81
N GLY A 93 -2.26 -23.19 -2.70
CA GLY A 93 -2.87 -24.21 -1.87
C GLY A 93 -4.02 -23.65 -1.02
N LEU A 94 -4.90 -24.53 -0.56
CA LEU A 94 -6.02 -24.15 0.31
C LEU A 94 -5.53 -23.86 1.73
N ALA A 95 -6.11 -22.85 2.39
CA ALA A 95 -5.83 -22.56 3.80
C ALA A 95 -6.11 -23.77 4.72
N GLN A 96 -7.11 -24.58 4.36
CA GLN A 96 -7.50 -25.79 5.10
C GLN A 96 -6.35 -26.79 5.26
N GLU A 97 -5.42 -26.85 4.30
CA GLU A 97 -4.27 -27.76 4.39
C GLU A 97 -3.34 -27.39 5.55
N ILE A 98 -3.16 -26.10 5.81
CA ILE A 98 -2.37 -25.63 6.94
C ILE A 98 -3.16 -25.83 8.24
N SER A 99 -4.45 -25.52 8.25
CA SER A 99 -5.33 -25.74 9.42
C SER A 99 -5.27 -27.19 9.92
N VAL A 100 -5.39 -28.18 9.04
CA VAL A 100 -5.30 -29.61 9.42
C VAL A 100 -3.95 -29.96 10.04
N LEU A 101 -2.85 -29.42 9.50
CA LEU A 101 -1.51 -29.65 10.05
C LEU A 101 -1.33 -29.01 11.44
N VAL A 102 -2.01 -27.91 11.69
CA VAL A 102 -1.98 -27.17 12.96
C VAL A 102 -2.79 -27.92 14.03
N ASP A 103 -3.94 -28.47 13.65
CA ASP A 103 -4.71 -29.37 14.53
C ASP A 103 -3.91 -30.63 14.88
N ASP A 104 -3.22 -31.21 13.91
CA ASP A 104 -2.31 -32.33 14.12
C ASP A 104 -1.18 -31.97 15.08
N LEU A 105 -0.61 -30.76 14.95
CA LEU A 105 0.41 -30.26 15.88
C LEU A 105 -0.14 -30.12 17.30
N ALA A 106 -1.35 -29.60 17.48
CA ALA A 106 -1.98 -29.50 18.80
C ALA A 106 -2.12 -30.87 19.46
N ARG A 107 -2.57 -31.87 18.69
CA ARG A 107 -2.70 -33.26 19.16
C ARG A 107 -1.33 -33.85 19.53
N LEU A 108 -0.30 -33.58 18.74
CA LEU A 108 1.06 -34.05 19.01
C LEU A 108 1.67 -33.36 20.23
N GLY A 109 1.41 -32.06 20.43
CA GLY A 109 1.84 -31.31 21.62
C GLY A 109 1.30 -31.92 22.91
N ASN A 110 0.00 -32.23 22.95
CA ASN A 110 -0.62 -32.91 24.09
C ASN A 110 0.00 -34.29 24.36
N ARG A 111 0.24 -35.09 23.30
CA ARG A 111 0.89 -36.41 23.44
C ARG A 111 2.33 -36.30 23.92
N LEU A 112 3.07 -35.30 23.44
CA LEU A 112 4.44 -35.02 23.86
C LEU A 112 4.50 -34.58 25.33
N SER A 113 3.57 -33.71 25.76
CA SER A 113 3.47 -33.30 27.17
C SER A 113 3.17 -34.48 28.08
N ASN A 114 2.19 -35.32 27.72
CA ASN A 114 1.84 -36.52 28.50
C ASN A 114 3.00 -37.52 28.59
N ALA A 115 3.73 -37.74 27.48
CA ALA A 115 4.92 -38.61 27.49
C ALA A 115 6.02 -38.07 28.42
N GLY A 116 6.21 -36.75 28.44
CA GLY A 116 7.14 -36.09 29.35
C GLY A 116 6.74 -36.22 30.83
N GLU A 117 5.45 -36.07 31.15
CA GLU A 117 4.92 -36.27 32.50
C GLU A 117 5.06 -37.71 33.00
N MET A 118 4.92 -38.69 32.10
CA MET A 118 5.10 -40.12 32.41
C MET A 118 6.57 -40.56 32.43
N GLU A 119 7.52 -39.65 32.20
CA GLU A 119 8.95 -39.95 31.98
C GLU A 119 9.21 -40.99 30.87
N ASP A 120 8.31 -41.09 29.87
CA ASP A 120 8.51 -41.95 28.70
C ASP A 120 9.34 -41.21 27.63
N PHE A 121 10.66 -41.35 27.74
CA PHE A 121 11.60 -40.68 26.85
C PHE A 121 11.60 -41.25 25.42
N ASP A 122 11.15 -42.48 25.20
CA ASP A 122 11.08 -43.06 23.85
C ASP A 122 9.96 -42.40 23.04
N ASP A 123 8.77 -42.30 23.63
CA ASP A 123 7.63 -41.63 23.00
C ASP A 123 7.84 -40.11 22.91
N LEU A 124 8.50 -39.49 23.90
CA LEU A 124 8.89 -38.08 23.83
C LEU A 124 9.79 -37.79 22.61
N ARG A 125 10.81 -38.64 22.37
CA ARG A 125 11.67 -38.54 21.17
C ARG A 125 10.89 -38.76 19.88
N ARG A 126 10.00 -39.75 19.87
CA ARG A 126 9.17 -40.07 18.69
C ARG A 126 8.25 -38.90 18.32
N PHE A 127 7.48 -38.38 19.28
CA PHE A 127 6.56 -37.27 19.02
C PHE A 127 7.30 -35.99 18.66
N SER A 128 8.45 -35.71 19.28
CA SER A 128 9.28 -34.56 18.93
C SER A 128 9.74 -34.59 17.46
N ARG A 129 10.17 -35.76 16.95
CA ARG A 129 10.54 -35.93 15.53
C ARG A 129 9.36 -35.73 14.58
N ILE A 130 8.20 -36.32 14.90
CA ILE A 130 6.99 -36.18 14.07
C ILE A 130 6.54 -34.71 14.04
N MET A 131 6.61 -34.00 15.17
CA MET A 131 6.33 -32.57 15.23
C MET A 131 7.31 -31.77 14.38
N ASP A 132 8.62 -32.06 14.44
CA ASP A 132 9.63 -31.39 13.60
C ASP A 132 9.30 -31.52 12.10
N ASP A 133 8.93 -32.72 11.65
CA ASP A 133 8.52 -32.97 10.27
C ASP A 133 7.28 -32.17 9.88
N ARG A 134 6.29 -32.06 10.79
CA ARG A 134 5.06 -31.27 10.57
C ARG A 134 5.36 -29.79 10.48
N VAL A 135 6.17 -29.26 11.39
CA VAL A 135 6.62 -27.85 11.39
C VAL A 135 7.33 -27.50 10.08
N ARG A 136 8.25 -28.34 9.62
CA ARG A 136 8.94 -28.14 8.33
C ARG A 136 7.98 -28.17 7.14
N LYS A 137 6.98 -29.04 7.17
CA LYS A 137 5.96 -29.11 6.12
C LYS A 137 5.13 -27.82 6.07
N ILE A 138 4.72 -27.30 7.22
CA ILE A 138 3.99 -26.03 7.32
C ILE A 138 4.84 -24.87 6.78
N ILE A 139 6.12 -24.78 7.17
CA ILE A 139 7.04 -23.75 6.64
C ILE A 139 7.11 -23.81 5.11
N LYS A 140 7.25 -25.01 4.53
CA LYS A 140 7.28 -25.19 3.08
C LYS A 140 5.98 -24.72 2.40
N LEU A 141 4.82 -25.01 3.01
CA LEU A 141 3.53 -24.58 2.48
C LEU A 141 3.38 -23.05 2.48
N PHE A 142 3.80 -22.37 3.56
CA PHE A 142 3.80 -20.91 3.59
C PHE A 142 4.63 -20.31 2.46
N LEU A 143 5.87 -20.79 2.27
CA LEU A 143 6.76 -20.31 1.20
C LEU A 143 6.21 -20.60 -0.19
N HIS A 144 5.65 -21.80 -0.40
CA HIS A 144 5.01 -22.19 -1.65
C HIS A 144 3.83 -21.28 -1.99
N ASN A 145 2.96 -21.01 -1.00
CA ASN A 145 1.80 -20.14 -1.21
C ASN A 145 2.20 -18.66 -1.40
N GLU A 146 3.27 -18.19 -0.75
CA GLU A 146 3.81 -16.83 -0.97
C GLU A 146 4.20 -16.61 -2.43
N ASN A 147 4.96 -17.53 -2.99
CA ASN A 147 5.39 -17.52 -4.38
C ASN A 147 4.22 -17.70 -5.35
N ALA A 148 3.28 -18.62 -5.06
CA ALA A 148 2.07 -18.77 -5.86
C ALA A 148 1.28 -17.46 -5.97
N ILE A 149 1.18 -16.71 -4.87
CA ILE A 149 0.55 -15.39 -4.83
C ILE A 149 1.34 -14.36 -5.64
N LEU A 150 2.67 -14.38 -5.54
CA LEU A 150 3.53 -13.53 -6.36
C LEU A 150 3.27 -13.79 -7.86
N ASN A 151 3.15 -15.04 -8.28
CA ASN A 151 2.83 -15.39 -9.67
C ASN A 151 1.45 -14.90 -10.10
N ILE A 152 0.43 -15.03 -9.24
CA ILE A 152 -0.92 -14.51 -9.51
C ILE A 152 -0.88 -12.99 -9.70
N VAL A 153 -0.13 -12.29 -8.86
CA VAL A 153 0.05 -10.83 -8.92
C VAL A 153 0.77 -10.42 -10.20
N GLU A 154 1.85 -11.12 -10.58
CA GLU A 154 2.57 -10.89 -11.83
C GLU A 154 1.69 -11.14 -13.04
N GLN A 155 0.91 -12.22 -13.06
CA GLN A 155 -0.05 -12.51 -14.13
C GLN A 155 -1.11 -11.42 -14.24
N ALA A 156 -1.65 -10.94 -13.11
CA ALA A 156 -2.64 -9.86 -13.09
C ALA A 156 -2.06 -8.53 -13.62
N LYS A 157 -0.81 -8.21 -13.24
CA LYS A 157 -0.09 -7.00 -13.70
C LYS A 157 0.38 -7.11 -15.15
N SER A 158 0.62 -8.32 -15.65
CA SER A 158 1.04 -8.52 -17.04
C SER A 158 -0.06 -8.02 -17.99
N ASN A 159 0.32 -7.09 -18.88
CA ASN A 159 -0.57 -6.57 -19.92
C ASN A 159 -0.70 -7.57 -21.07
N ASN A 160 -1.23 -8.76 -20.77
CA ASN A 160 -1.63 -9.70 -21.80
C ASN A 160 -2.99 -9.28 -22.35
N ALA A 161 -2.99 -8.63 -23.51
CA ALA A 161 -4.17 -8.14 -24.23
C ALA A 161 -5.25 -9.22 -24.51
N VAL A 162 -4.92 -10.50 -24.31
CA VAL A 162 -5.78 -11.66 -24.56
C VAL A 162 -6.77 -11.94 -23.41
N GLN A 163 -6.52 -11.47 -22.19
CA GLN A 163 -7.40 -11.73 -21.05
C GLN A 163 -8.25 -10.51 -20.68
N SER A 164 -9.57 -10.70 -20.53
CA SER A 164 -10.44 -9.65 -20.02
C SER A 164 -10.03 -9.24 -18.60
N LEU A 165 -10.19 -7.95 -18.28
CA LEU A 165 -9.89 -7.38 -16.96
C LEU A 165 -10.55 -8.20 -15.83
N GLN A 166 -11.80 -8.60 -16.03
CA GLN A 166 -12.57 -9.39 -15.08
C GLN A 166 -11.95 -10.77 -14.83
N LYS A 167 -11.41 -11.43 -15.86
CA LYS A 167 -10.76 -12.74 -15.72
C LYS A 167 -9.40 -12.63 -15.04
N ARG A 168 -8.64 -11.55 -15.30
CA ARG A 168 -7.33 -11.29 -14.67
C ARG A 168 -7.45 -11.10 -13.16
N TYR A 169 -8.38 -10.27 -12.71
CA TYR A 169 -8.55 -10.02 -11.27
C TYR A 169 -9.41 -11.06 -10.56
N LYS A 170 -10.10 -11.95 -11.28
CA LYS A 170 -10.86 -13.05 -10.66
C LYS A 170 -9.95 -13.93 -9.79
N ALA A 171 -8.80 -14.33 -10.32
CA ALA A 171 -7.81 -15.13 -9.58
C ALA A 171 -7.26 -14.40 -8.35
N VAL A 172 -7.13 -13.06 -8.43
CA VAL A 172 -6.70 -12.21 -7.30
C VAL A 172 -7.75 -12.22 -6.18
N ILE A 173 -9.03 -12.12 -6.53
CA ILE A 173 -10.12 -12.17 -5.55
C ILE A 173 -10.22 -13.56 -4.93
N GLU A 174 -10.22 -14.62 -5.76
CA GLU A 174 -10.27 -16.00 -5.29
C GLU A 174 -9.10 -16.30 -4.34
N ALA A 175 -7.88 -15.89 -4.68
CA ALA A 175 -6.72 -16.04 -3.79
C ALA A 175 -6.88 -15.29 -2.46
N PHE A 176 -7.52 -14.12 -2.47
CA PHE A 176 -7.76 -13.36 -1.25
C PHE A 176 -8.80 -14.07 -0.36
N ASP A 177 -9.93 -14.48 -0.94
CA ASP A 177 -11.06 -15.02 -0.20
C ASP A 177 -10.81 -16.49 0.23
N GLU A 178 -10.12 -17.31 -0.59
CA GLU A 178 -9.88 -18.74 -0.29
C GLU A 178 -8.62 -19.00 0.55
N TYR A 179 -7.66 -18.07 0.56
CA TYR A 179 -6.39 -18.26 1.29
C TYR A 179 -6.09 -17.12 2.26
N ILE A 180 -6.02 -15.87 1.81
CA ILE A 180 -5.58 -14.76 2.70
C ILE A 180 -6.52 -14.56 3.87
N GLU A 181 -7.83 -14.46 3.63
CA GLU A 181 -8.82 -14.15 4.66
C GLU A 181 -8.90 -15.26 5.73
N PRO A 182 -9.06 -16.55 5.38
CA PRO A 182 -9.00 -17.64 6.37
C PRO A 182 -7.67 -17.70 7.13
N MET A 183 -6.54 -17.46 6.45
CA MET A 183 -5.24 -17.48 7.10
C MET A 183 -5.04 -16.29 8.05
N LEU A 184 -5.59 -15.12 7.76
CA LEU A 184 -5.56 -13.97 8.65
C LEU A 184 -6.38 -14.23 9.91
N GLU A 185 -7.57 -14.81 9.78
CA GLU A 185 -8.39 -15.23 10.93
C GLU A 185 -7.65 -16.24 11.79
N MET A 186 -6.99 -17.22 11.16
CA MET A 186 -6.28 -18.28 11.87
C MET A 186 -5.04 -17.76 12.62
N VAL A 187 -4.30 -16.81 12.03
CA VAL A 187 -3.04 -16.24 12.57
C VAL A 187 -3.27 -15.05 13.52
N ASP A 188 -4.50 -14.53 13.60
CA ASP A 188 -4.87 -13.48 14.54
C ASP A 188 -4.54 -13.90 15.99
N ILE A 189 -4.38 -12.91 16.89
CA ILE A 189 -4.05 -13.12 18.30
C ILE A 189 -5.09 -14.02 18.99
N ARG A 190 -6.32 -14.03 18.48
CA ARG A 190 -7.41 -14.88 18.98
C ARG A 190 -7.66 -16.12 18.12
N GLY A 191 -6.87 -16.32 17.06
CA GLY A 191 -7.02 -17.42 16.14
C GLY A 191 -6.44 -18.74 16.66
N ASP A 192 -6.95 -19.83 16.10
CA ASP A 192 -6.61 -21.20 16.53
C ASP A 192 -5.10 -21.51 16.35
N PHE A 193 -4.44 -20.93 15.34
CA PHE A 193 -3.00 -21.11 15.14
C PHE A 193 -2.18 -20.49 16.25
N HIS A 194 -2.53 -19.27 16.67
CA HIS A 194 -1.81 -18.58 17.72
C HIS A 194 -2.00 -19.27 19.07
N ALA A 195 -3.23 -19.72 19.36
CA ALA A 195 -3.54 -20.51 20.56
C ALA A 195 -2.78 -21.84 20.58
N CYS A 196 -2.80 -22.59 19.48
CA CYS A 196 -2.05 -23.84 19.32
C CYS A 196 -0.55 -23.64 19.51
N PHE A 197 0.03 -22.61 18.87
CA PHE A 197 1.43 -22.24 19.01
C PHE A 197 1.81 -21.95 20.47
N THR A 198 1.02 -21.12 21.16
CA THR A 198 1.28 -20.71 22.54
C THR A 198 1.24 -21.92 23.48
N LEU A 199 0.25 -22.80 23.29
CA LEU A 199 0.13 -24.03 24.07
C LEU A 199 1.34 -24.95 23.88
N ILE A 200 1.73 -25.20 22.63
CA ILE A 200 2.86 -26.11 22.34
C ILE A 200 4.18 -25.53 22.85
N GLU A 201 4.40 -24.22 22.68
CA GLU A 201 5.60 -23.54 23.19
C GLU A 201 5.69 -23.70 24.72
N GLN A 202 4.59 -23.43 25.43
CA GLN A 202 4.52 -23.58 26.89
C GLN A 202 4.78 -25.04 27.31
N GLN A 203 4.17 -26.00 26.62
CA GLN A 203 4.36 -27.43 26.89
C GLN A 203 5.83 -27.84 26.73
N ILE A 204 6.47 -27.48 25.61
CA ILE A 204 7.87 -27.81 25.37
C ILE A 204 8.79 -27.12 26.39
N SER A 205 8.54 -25.85 26.70
CA SER A 205 9.33 -25.09 27.69
C SER A 205 9.21 -25.72 29.09
N THR A 206 8.01 -26.14 29.49
CA THR A 206 7.79 -26.87 30.76
C THR A 206 8.58 -28.18 30.80
N GLN A 207 8.58 -28.94 29.70
CA GLN A 207 9.34 -30.20 29.62
C GLN A 207 10.86 -29.98 29.65
N ILE A 208 11.35 -28.91 29.03
CA ILE A 208 12.77 -28.51 29.11
C ILE A 208 13.15 -28.20 30.56
N GLU A 209 12.35 -27.40 31.27
CA GLU A 209 12.59 -27.09 32.69
C GLU A 209 12.57 -28.35 33.57
N HIS A 210 11.65 -29.28 33.31
CA HIS A 210 11.58 -30.54 34.03
C HIS A 210 12.85 -31.39 33.83
N ILE A 211 13.34 -31.47 32.59
CA ILE A 211 14.59 -32.17 32.26
C ILE A 211 15.80 -31.49 32.92
N GLU A 212 15.84 -30.15 32.95
CA GLU A 212 16.91 -29.40 33.63
C GLU A 212 16.96 -29.65 35.14
N ARG A 213 15.80 -29.67 35.80
CA ARG A 213 15.72 -29.90 37.26
C ARG A 213 16.00 -31.35 37.63
N SER A 214 15.52 -32.30 36.82
CA SER A 214 15.68 -33.74 37.09
C SER A 214 17.08 -34.26 36.72
N GLY A 215 17.78 -33.61 35.79
CA GLY A 215 19.11 -34.03 35.30
C GLY A 215 19.11 -35.31 34.46
N LYS A 216 17.94 -35.93 34.23
CA LYS A 216 17.76 -37.11 33.38
C LYS A 216 17.64 -36.69 31.91
N ALA A 217 18.05 -37.54 30.96
CA ALA A 217 17.80 -37.34 29.52
C ALA A 217 18.30 -36.01 28.91
N TYR A 218 19.50 -35.56 29.31
CA TYR A 218 20.11 -34.31 28.82
C TYR A 218 20.24 -34.23 27.27
N SER A 219 20.37 -35.36 26.58
CA SER A 219 20.38 -35.41 25.11
C SER A 219 19.05 -34.97 24.49
N ASP A 220 17.94 -35.27 25.16
CA ASP A 220 16.59 -35.00 24.68
C ASP A 220 16.21 -33.52 24.89
N LYS A 221 16.81 -32.87 25.91
CA LYS A 221 16.71 -31.42 26.12
C LYS A 221 17.07 -30.64 24.86
N ARG A 222 18.23 -30.93 24.26
CA ARG A 222 18.70 -30.23 23.05
C ARG A 222 17.75 -30.41 21.87
N MET A 223 17.15 -31.59 21.73
CA MET A 223 16.15 -31.86 20.70
C MET A 223 14.89 -31.01 20.92
N LEU A 224 14.39 -30.92 22.16
CA LEU A 224 13.25 -30.07 22.50
C LEU A 224 13.55 -28.57 22.30
N GLU A 225 14.75 -28.10 22.65
CA GLU A 225 15.17 -26.72 22.39
C GLU A 225 15.18 -26.38 20.89
N GLN A 226 15.66 -27.31 20.06
CA GLN A 226 15.63 -27.16 18.60
C GLN A 226 14.19 -27.16 18.07
N LEU A 227 13.33 -28.04 18.57
CA LEU A 227 11.93 -28.09 18.18
C LEU A 227 11.22 -26.78 18.56
N ARG A 228 11.41 -26.28 19.79
CA ARG A 228 10.87 -24.98 20.24
C ARG A 228 11.31 -23.86 19.31
N THR A 229 12.62 -23.79 19.02
CA THR A 229 13.18 -22.76 18.13
C THR A 229 12.56 -22.81 16.73
N ARG A 230 12.34 -24.00 16.17
CA ARG A 230 11.69 -24.17 14.86
C ARG A 230 10.21 -23.80 14.87
N ILE A 231 9.51 -24.05 15.97
CA ILE A 231 8.11 -23.64 16.13
C ILE A 231 8.01 -22.11 16.18
N LEU A 232 8.93 -21.44 16.90
CA LEU A 232 9.05 -19.97 16.89
C LEU A 232 9.33 -19.44 15.48
N GLU A 233 10.26 -20.06 14.76
CA GLU A 233 10.60 -19.71 13.38
C GLU A 233 9.40 -19.90 12.45
N MET A 234 8.69 -21.03 12.54
CA MET A 234 7.48 -21.29 11.76
C MET A 234 6.41 -20.22 11.97
N HIS A 235 6.16 -19.81 13.21
CA HIS A 235 5.19 -18.76 13.52
C HIS A 235 5.62 -17.41 12.91
N LEU A 236 6.91 -17.07 12.97
CA LEU A 236 7.43 -15.86 12.33
C LEU A 236 7.33 -15.92 10.81
N VAL A 237 7.72 -17.04 10.19
CA VAL A 237 7.62 -17.26 8.73
C VAL A 237 6.17 -17.16 8.30
N GLY A 238 5.24 -17.80 9.01
CA GLY A 238 3.81 -17.76 8.68
C GLY A 238 3.25 -16.33 8.69
N ARG A 239 3.55 -15.55 9.73
CA ARG A 239 3.11 -14.15 9.83
C ARG A 239 3.73 -13.25 8.75
N THR A 240 5.03 -13.38 8.52
CA THR A 240 5.74 -12.54 7.56
C THR A 240 5.33 -12.86 6.12
N SER A 241 5.20 -14.15 5.80
CA SER A 241 4.72 -14.64 4.52
C SER A 241 3.30 -14.14 4.22
N LEU A 242 2.36 -14.35 5.16
CA LEU A 242 0.97 -13.91 5.02
C LEU A 242 0.87 -12.38 4.86
N ARG A 243 1.63 -11.61 5.63
CA ARG A 243 1.66 -10.16 5.53
C ARG A 243 2.13 -9.71 4.14
N LYS A 244 3.24 -10.26 3.64
CA LYS A 244 3.73 -9.94 2.29
C LYS A 244 2.70 -10.29 1.23
N SER A 245 2.10 -11.48 1.30
CA SER A 245 1.09 -11.92 0.35
C SER A 245 -0.16 -11.02 0.37
N ALA A 246 -0.62 -10.61 1.55
CA ALA A 246 -1.73 -9.67 1.70
C ALA A 246 -1.38 -8.29 1.14
N ASP A 247 -0.20 -7.76 1.45
CA ASP A 247 0.30 -6.47 0.95
C ASP A 247 0.43 -6.46 -0.59
N MET A 248 0.74 -7.61 -1.21
CA MET A 248 0.80 -7.74 -2.67
C MET A 248 -0.59 -7.77 -3.34
N LEU A 249 -1.58 -8.43 -2.73
CA LEU A 249 -2.92 -8.60 -3.30
C LEU A 249 -3.87 -7.43 -3.00
N MET A 250 -3.72 -6.76 -1.86
CA MET A 250 -4.62 -5.69 -1.41
C MET A 250 -4.76 -4.54 -2.45
N PRO A 251 -3.69 -4.01 -3.06
CA PRO A 251 -3.82 -2.93 -4.03
C PRO A 251 -4.65 -3.34 -5.25
N LEU A 252 -4.45 -4.56 -5.75
CA LEU A 252 -5.19 -5.09 -6.91
C LEU A 252 -6.67 -5.31 -6.59
N ARG A 253 -6.98 -5.75 -5.36
CA ARG A 253 -8.36 -5.85 -4.87
C ARG A 253 -9.04 -4.48 -4.81
N GLU A 254 -8.34 -3.48 -4.29
CA GLU A 254 -8.86 -2.11 -4.23
C GLU A 254 -9.08 -1.50 -5.62
N GLU A 255 -8.13 -1.68 -6.54
CA GLU A 255 -8.27 -1.24 -7.93
C GLU A 255 -9.52 -1.83 -8.59
N LEU A 256 -9.72 -3.14 -8.46
CA LEU A 256 -10.93 -3.78 -8.97
C LEU A 256 -12.19 -3.24 -8.30
N ARG A 257 -12.17 -3.03 -6.97
CA ARG A 257 -13.32 -2.48 -6.25
C ARG A 257 -13.67 -1.08 -6.76
N ARG A 258 -12.66 -0.22 -6.97
CA ARG A 258 -12.81 1.13 -7.53
C ARG A 258 -13.37 1.06 -8.95
N ASN A 259 -12.82 0.21 -9.81
CA ASN A 259 -13.31 0.03 -11.18
C ASN A 259 -14.76 -0.44 -11.22
N ASN A 260 -15.12 -1.45 -10.42
CA ASN A 260 -16.50 -1.93 -10.32
C ASN A 260 -17.47 -0.86 -9.81
N LEU A 261 -17.05 -0.05 -8.83
CA LEU A 261 -17.84 1.06 -8.33
C LEU A 261 -18.07 2.10 -9.43
N ILE A 262 -17.02 2.50 -10.15
CA ILE A 262 -17.09 3.45 -11.25
C ILE A 262 -18.02 2.93 -12.35
N THR A 263 -17.87 1.68 -12.78
CA THR A 263 -18.74 1.07 -13.80
C THR A 263 -20.20 1.04 -13.35
N ARG A 264 -20.48 0.70 -12.09
CA ARG A 264 -21.84 0.68 -11.54
C ARG A 264 -22.46 2.08 -11.50
N GLN A 265 -21.70 3.09 -11.06
CA GLN A 265 -22.17 4.47 -11.04
C GLN A 265 -22.36 5.03 -12.44
N ALA A 266 -21.43 4.77 -13.36
CA ALA A 266 -21.56 5.14 -14.77
C ALA A 266 -22.81 4.51 -15.39
N ALA A 267 -23.07 3.23 -15.15
CA ALA A 267 -24.29 2.56 -15.61
C ALA A 267 -25.56 3.20 -15.02
N LYS A 268 -25.54 3.59 -13.75
CA LYS A 268 -26.66 4.29 -13.10
C LYS A 268 -26.90 5.67 -13.73
N VAL A 269 -25.84 6.45 -13.95
CA VAL A 269 -25.91 7.77 -14.61
C VAL A 269 -26.40 7.62 -16.05
N LEU A 270 -25.88 6.67 -16.82
CA LEU A 270 -26.35 6.38 -18.18
C LEU A 270 -27.82 5.93 -18.19
N GLY A 271 -28.26 5.15 -17.20
CA GLY A 271 -29.66 4.77 -17.03
C GLY A 271 -30.57 5.97 -16.72
N LEU A 272 -30.09 6.95 -15.94
CA LEU A 272 -30.79 8.20 -15.67
C LEU A 272 -30.83 9.10 -16.91
N ILE A 273 -29.71 9.24 -17.62
CA ILE A 273 -29.62 9.96 -18.90
C ILE A 273 -30.60 9.37 -19.91
N ARG A 274 -30.69 8.04 -20.01
CA ARG A 274 -31.64 7.35 -20.90
C ARG A 274 -33.10 7.68 -20.58
N LYS A 275 -33.43 7.90 -19.30
CA LYS A 275 -34.81 8.19 -18.85
C LYS A 275 -35.18 9.67 -18.93
N ASN A 276 -34.23 10.56 -18.60
CA ASN A 276 -34.50 11.98 -18.36
C ASN A 276 -33.95 12.90 -19.46
N GLY A 277 -33.17 12.36 -20.41
CA GLY A 277 -32.41 13.12 -21.39
C GLY A 277 -31.07 13.60 -20.85
N VAL A 278 -30.09 13.76 -21.75
CA VAL A 278 -28.72 14.20 -21.43
C VAL A 278 -28.74 15.61 -20.82
N ASP A 279 -29.49 16.51 -21.44
CA ASP A 279 -29.51 17.94 -21.08
C ASP A 279 -30.06 18.20 -19.68
N ASN A 280 -31.12 17.49 -19.29
CA ASN A 280 -31.73 17.64 -17.97
C ASN A 280 -30.84 17.10 -16.83
N MET A 281 -29.96 16.13 -17.11
CA MET A 281 -29.06 15.54 -16.11
C MET A 281 -27.69 16.25 -16.05
N LEU A 282 -27.18 16.75 -17.18
CA LEU A 282 -25.86 17.37 -17.26
C LEU A 282 -25.90 18.91 -17.16
N SER A 283 -27.06 19.57 -17.20
CA SER A 283 -27.18 21.04 -17.14
C SER A 283 -26.44 21.69 -15.96
N ALA A 284 -26.47 21.06 -14.79
CA ALA A 284 -25.78 21.57 -13.58
C ALA A 284 -24.26 21.33 -13.59
N VAL A 285 -23.77 20.40 -14.42
CA VAL A 285 -22.36 20.00 -14.51
C VAL A 285 -21.99 19.89 -15.98
N GLN A 286 -22.22 20.96 -16.76
CA GLN A 286 -21.78 21.01 -18.15
C GLN A 286 -20.28 21.34 -18.20
N PRO A 287 -19.39 20.37 -18.50
CA PRO A 287 -18.03 20.71 -18.87
C PRO A 287 -18.08 21.52 -20.17
N HIS A 288 -17.59 22.75 -20.11
CA HIS A 288 -17.44 23.58 -21.31
C HIS A 288 -16.24 23.03 -22.09
N PHE A 289 -16.49 22.22 -23.10
CA PHE A 289 -15.46 21.78 -24.01
C PHE A 289 -15.08 22.94 -24.92
N VAL A 290 -13.92 23.53 -24.66
CA VAL A 290 -13.31 24.54 -25.52
C VAL A 290 -12.70 23.82 -26.72
N SER A 291 -13.09 24.19 -27.94
CA SER A 291 -12.48 23.63 -29.14
C SER A 291 -11.01 24.07 -29.25
N ASP A 292 -10.15 23.29 -29.91
CA ASP A 292 -8.74 23.67 -30.06
C ASP A 292 -8.57 25.03 -30.79
N ALA A 293 -9.54 25.43 -31.62
CA ALA A 293 -9.57 26.77 -32.23
C ALA A 293 -9.77 27.90 -31.19
N GLN A 294 -10.53 27.65 -30.12
CA GLN A 294 -10.73 28.60 -29.03
C GLN A 294 -9.59 28.59 -28.00
N LYS A 295 -8.81 27.50 -27.90
CA LYS A 295 -7.61 27.43 -27.04
C LYS A 295 -6.54 28.46 -27.41
N TYR A 296 -6.42 28.78 -28.70
CA TYR A 296 -5.46 29.78 -29.21
C TYR A 296 -6.08 31.17 -29.38
N SER A 297 -7.35 31.35 -28.99
CA SER A 297 -8.01 32.65 -28.99
C SER A 297 -7.49 33.46 -27.81
N LEU A 298 -6.68 34.50 -28.11
CA LEU A 298 -6.21 35.48 -27.13
C LEU A 298 -7.41 36.30 -26.60
N GLY A 299 -8.04 35.78 -25.56
CA GLY A 299 -9.09 36.46 -24.80
C GLY A 299 -10.50 35.97 -25.06
N GLN A 300 -11.37 36.24 -24.07
CA GLN A 300 -12.81 35.96 -24.17
C GLN A 300 -13.39 36.71 -25.38
N GLN A 301 -14.45 36.16 -26.00
CA GLN A 301 -15.05 36.74 -27.22
C GLN A 301 -15.41 38.23 -27.08
N ARG A 302 -15.77 38.67 -25.87
CA ARG A 302 -16.02 40.09 -25.55
C ARG A 302 -14.77 40.97 -25.66
N HIS A 303 -13.60 40.45 -25.31
CA HIS A 303 -12.33 41.16 -25.41
C HIS A 303 -11.91 41.33 -26.87
N ILE A 304 -12.21 40.35 -27.73
CA ILE A 304 -11.94 40.43 -29.18
C ILE A 304 -12.85 41.48 -29.83
N VAL A 305 -14.13 41.52 -29.46
CA VAL A 305 -15.06 42.56 -29.93
C VAL A 305 -14.64 43.94 -29.46
N ALA A 306 -14.25 44.08 -28.18
CA ALA A 306 -13.73 45.35 -27.65
C ALA A 306 -12.43 45.77 -28.35
N TYR A 307 -11.51 44.84 -28.61
CA TYR A 307 -10.27 45.10 -29.34
C TYR A 307 -10.55 45.53 -30.80
N MET A 308 -11.47 44.85 -31.49
CA MET A 308 -11.85 45.23 -32.86
C MET A 308 -12.59 46.57 -32.92
N ALA A 309 -13.42 46.88 -31.92
CA ALA A 309 -14.03 48.20 -31.79
C ALA A 309 -12.96 49.28 -31.55
N SER A 310 -11.98 49.01 -30.69
CA SER A 310 -10.87 49.94 -30.43
C SER A 310 -9.97 50.17 -31.65
N LEU A 311 -9.84 49.19 -32.55
CA LEU A 311 -9.14 49.34 -33.82
C LEU A 311 -9.93 50.16 -34.85
N ALA A 312 -11.27 50.08 -34.81
CA ALA A 312 -12.13 50.85 -35.70
C ALA A 312 -12.14 52.36 -35.37
N GLU A 313 -11.93 52.71 -34.10
CA GLU A 313 -11.83 54.09 -33.59
C GLU A 313 -10.38 54.56 -33.37
N PHE A 314 -9.39 53.84 -33.92
CA PHE A 314 -7.99 54.12 -33.67
C PHE A 314 -7.49 55.37 -34.42
N GLU A 315 -7.43 56.50 -33.71
CA GLU A 315 -6.63 57.66 -34.10
C GLU A 315 -5.23 57.56 -33.47
N HIS A 316 -4.19 57.59 -34.31
CA HIS A 316 -2.80 57.49 -33.87
C HIS A 316 -2.41 58.70 -33.01
N HIS A 317 -2.42 58.52 -31.69
CA HIS A 317 -1.83 59.46 -30.76
C HIS A 317 -0.36 59.04 -30.55
N GLU A 318 0.59 59.87 -30.96
CA GLU A 318 1.99 59.68 -30.59
C GLU A 318 2.10 59.69 -29.06
N TYR A 319 2.31 58.52 -28.48
CA TYR A 319 2.51 58.36 -27.04
C TYR A 319 3.87 58.98 -26.68
N GLN A 320 3.86 60.16 -26.06
CA GLN A 320 5.05 60.73 -25.45
C GLN A 320 5.36 59.97 -24.16
N LEU A 321 6.56 59.38 -24.08
CA LEU A 321 7.06 58.78 -22.84
C LEU A 321 7.04 59.84 -21.73
N PRO A 322 6.52 59.52 -20.52
CA PRO A 322 6.57 60.44 -19.39
C PRO A 322 8.00 60.92 -19.18
N GLU A 323 8.22 62.23 -19.25
CA GLU A 323 9.54 62.79 -18.98
C GLU A 323 9.85 62.67 -17.49
N GLN A 324 11.12 62.70 -17.10
CA GLN A 324 11.56 62.50 -15.72
C GLN A 324 10.94 63.48 -14.71
N ASN A 325 10.31 64.57 -15.19
CA ASN A 325 9.60 65.57 -14.41
C ASN A 325 8.15 65.19 -14.05
N ASP A 326 7.59 64.14 -14.68
CA ASP A 326 6.23 63.62 -14.38
C ASP A 326 6.22 62.68 -13.17
N VAL A 327 7.39 62.36 -12.62
CA VAL A 327 7.52 61.59 -11.38
C VAL A 327 7.39 62.56 -10.21
N PRO A 328 6.34 62.48 -9.38
CA PRO A 328 6.23 63.34 -8.20
C PRO A 328 7.47 63.18 -7.33
N ALA A 329 8.02 64.30 -6.84
CA ALA A 329 9.22 64.30 -6.03
C ALA A 329 9.04 63.37 -4.82
N PHE A 330 10.03 62.49 -4.61
CA PHE A 330 10.04 61.57 -3.46
C PHE A 330 9.99 62.39 -2.16
N VAL A 331 8.85 62.32 -1.47
CA VAL A 331 8.69 62.90 -0.14
C VAL A 331 9.29 61.91 0.85
N THR A 332 10.30 62.33 1.61
CA THR A 332 10.90 61.49 2.65
C THR A 332 9.86 61.20 3.73
N PRO A 333 9.64 59.93 4.14
CA PRO A 333 8.69 59.59 5.18
C PRO A 333 8.98 60.32 6.49
N ASN A 334 7.99 61.00 7.06
CA ASN A 334 8.12 61.76 8.30
C ASN A 334 7.90 60.85 9.52
N ILE A 335 8.69 59.78 9.62
CA ILE A 335 8.53 58.76 10.67
C ILE A 335 9.30 59.19 11.95
N PRO A 336 8.62 59.37 13.10
CA PRO A 336 9.26 59.64 14.39
C PRO A 336 10.23 58.52 14.81
N ASP A 337 11.24 58.85 15.61
CA ASP A 337 12.16 57.83 16.14
C ASP A 337 11.40 56.82 17.02
N TYR A 338 11.63 55.54 16.74
CA TYR A 338 10.96 54.42 17.39
C TYR A 338 11.24 54.37 18.89
N HIS A 339 12.44 54.76 19.33
CA HIS A 339 12.78 54.77 20.75
C HIS A 339 11.91 55.75 21.55
N ASP A 340 11.59 56.90 20.97
CA ASP A 340 10.71 57.90 21.59
C ASP A 340 9.25 57.42 21.61
N VAL A 341 8.78 56.84 20.51
CA VAL A 341 7.43 56.24 20.42
C VAL A 341 7.26 55.15 21.48
N LYS A 342 8.27 54.28 21.67
CA LYS A 342 8.28 53.22 22.69
C LYS A 342 8.32 53.79 24.11
N ALA A 343 9.10 54.84 24.35
CA ALA A 343 9.15 55.51 25.65
C ALA A 343 7.79 56.16 26.00
N GLN A 344 7.13 56.78 25.02
CA GLN A 344 5.79 57.34 25.21
C GLN A 344 4.73 56.26 25.43
N PHE A 345 4.80 55.16 24.66
CA PHE A 345 3.93 54.01 24.84
C PHE A 345 4.06 53.43 26.25
N THR A 346 5.27 53.06 26.67
CA THR A 346 5.52 52.52 28.03
C THR A 346 5.13 53.50 29.13
N LYS A 347 5.34 54.81 28.96
CA LYS A 347 4.93 55.85 29.93
C LYS A 347 3.41 55.97 30.04
N ARG A 348 2.69 55.93 28.92
CA ARG A 348 1.22 56.05 28.87
C ARG A 348 0.52 54.81 29.41
N PHE A 349 1.13 53.64 29.23
CA PHE A 349 0.57 52.35 29.64
C PHE A 349 1.09 51.81 31.00
N LYS A 350 2.17 52.36 31.58
CA LYS A 350 2.60 52.06 32.98
C LYS A 350 1.71 52.66 34.08
N LYS A 351 0.66 53.41 33.75
CA LYS A 351 -0.29 53.97 34.74
C LYS A 351 -1.56 53.12 34.80
N GLN A 352 -1.77 52.44 35.92
CA GLN A 352 -2.92 51.59 36.30
C GLN A 352 -4.24 51.96 35.59
N ARG A 353 -4.47 51.40 34.40
CA ARG A 353 -5.73 51.53 33.67
C ARG A 353 -6.38 50.17 33.56
N LYS A 354 -7.60 50.07 34.09
CA LYS A 354 -8.39 48.81 34.14
C LYS A 354 -8.93 48.36 32.78
N LYS A 355 -8.70 49.08 31.67
CA LYS A 355 -9.21 48.72 30.34
C LYS A 355 -8.07 48.61 29.33
N PRO A 356 -7.97 47.49 28.58
CA PRO A 356 -7.02 47.34 27.49
C PRO A 356 -7.34 48.36 26.40
N GLN A 357 -6.34 49.11 25.93
CA GLN A 357 -6.53 50.01 24.80
C GLN A 357 -5.85 49.43 23.54
N PRO A 358 -6.49 49.56 22.37
CA PRO A 358 -5.91 49.12 21.11
C PRO A 358 -4.70 49.98 20.74
N LEU A 359 -3.62 49.30 20.36
CA LEU A 359 -2.34 49.91 20.00
C LEU A 359 -2.47 50.90 18.82
N LEU A 360 -3.35 50.61 17.86
CA LEU A 360 -3.65 51.52 16.74
C LEU A 360 -4.30 52.84 17.19
N GLN A 361 -5.16 52.80 18.22
CA GLN A 361 -5.77 54.02 18.76
C GLN A 361 -4.74 54.88 19.47
N PHE A 362 -3.73 54.28 20.11
CA PHE A 362 -2.63 55.04 20.69
C PHE A 362 -1.85 55.81 19.62
N LEU A 363 -1.53 55.16 18.49
CA LEU A 363 -0.78 55.78 17.40
C LEU A 363 -1.59 56.91 16.74
N ASP A 364 -2.88 56.68 16.46
CA ASP A 364 -3.79 57.67 15.89
C ASP A 364 -3.96 58.91 16.80
N GLU A 365 -4.07 58.71 18.12
CA GLU A 365 -4.19 59.82 19.09
C GLU A 365 -2.88 60.58 19.33
N SER A 366 -1.73 59.90 19.23
CA SER A 366 -0.44 60.50 19.59
C SER A 366 0.27 61.13 18.39
N TYR A 367 -0.04 60.65 17.18
CA TYR A 367 0.58 61.11 15.94
C TYR A 367 -0.47 61.23 14.80
N PRO A 368 -1.39 62.21 14.89
CA PRO A 368 -2.49 62.36 13.93
C PRO A 368 -2.06 62.86 12.53
N GLU A 369 -0.82 63.35 12.38
CA GLU A 369 -0.31 63.89 11.11
C GLU A 369 0.39 62.84 10.23
N LEU A 370 0.52 61.59 10.71
CA LEU A 370 1.18 60.51 9.95
C LEU A 370 0.27 59.96 8.85
N GLU A 371 0.87 59.59 7.72
CA GLU A 371 0.14 58.86 6.69
C GLU A 371 -0.11 57.39 7.09
N ALA A 372 -1.09 56.74 6.47
CA ALA A 372 -1.52 55.38 6.83
C ALA A 372 -0.37 54.37 6.78
N ASP A 373 0.50 54.47 5.80
CA ASP A 373 1.62 53.54 5.58
C ASP A 373 2.70 53.71 6.67
N GLU A 374 2.94 54.94 7.12
CA GLU A 374 3.89 55.27 8.19
C GLU A 374 3.37 54.80 9.56
N MET A 375 2.07 54.96 9.81
CA MET A 375 1.42 54.44 11.01
C MET A 375 1.45 52.92 11.08
N LEU A 376 1.22 52.23 9.95
CA LEU A 376 1.29 50.78 9.87
C LEU A 376 2.71 50.26 10.14
N PHE A 377 3.73 50.97 9.65
CA PHE A 377 5.12 50.64 9.94
C PHE A 377 5.43 50.71 11.45
N LEU A 378 5.01 51.78 12.12
CA LEU A 378 5.19 51.91 13.58
C LEU A 378 4.38 50.86 14.36
N TYR A 379 3.15 50.57 13.91
CA TYR A 379 2.32 49.51 14.49
C TYR A 379 3.01 48.15 14.41
N GLN A 380 3.55 47.79 13.25
CA GLN A 380 4.27 46.52 13.06
C GLN A 380 5.53 46.45 13.92
N LYS A 381 6.26 47.57 14.07
CA LYS A 381 7.43 47.61 14.96
C LYS A 381 7.05 47.43 16.43
N LEU A 382 5.97 48.03 16.89
CA LEU A 382 5.49 47.86 18.27
C LEU A 382 4.98 46.43 18.54
N VAL A 383 4.31 45.80 17.56
CA VAL A 383 3.85 44.40 17.68
C VAL A 383 5.02 43.41 17.69
N SER A 384 6.10 43.70 16.96
CA SER A 384 7.27 42.80 16.88
C SER A 384 8.27 42.95 18.04
N ASP A 385 8.09 43.93 18.91
CA ASP A 385 8.99 44.20 20.04
C ASP A 385 8.63 43.33 21.27
N SER A 386 9.46 42.33 21.54
CA SER A 386 9.26 41.33 22.60
C SER A 386 9.34 41.88 24.03
N THR A 387 9.72 43.15 24.19
CA THR A 387 9.78 43.79 25.51
C THR A 387 8.44 44.38 25.97
N LEU A 388 7.42 44.38 25.10
CA LEU A 388 6.09 44.90 25.38
C LEU A 388 5.10 43.74 25.59
N GLU A 389 4.34 43.77 26.69
CA GLU A 389 3.26 42.81 26.97
C GLU A 389 2.00 43.21 26.17
N ILE A 390 1.83 42.61 24.99
CA ILE A 390 0.75 42.92 24.05
C ILE A 390 0.05 41.61 23.67
N SER A 391 -1.29 41.59 23.71
CA SER A 391 -2.11 40.44 23.30
C SER A 391 -3.01 40.78 22.12
N GLN A 392 -3.21 39.80 21.23
CA GLN A 392 -4.12 39.94 20.10
C GLN A 392 -5.57 39.70 20.54
N SER A 393 -6.49 40.58 20.14
CA SER A 393 -7.92 40.41 20.40
C SER A 393 -8.54 39.35 19.48
N ASP A 394 -9.35 38.44 20.03
CA ASP A 394 -10.11 37.44 19.27
C ASP A 394 -11.32 38.03 18.51
N LYS A 395 -11.66 39.30 18.74
CA LYS A 395 -12.77 39.98 18.06
C LYS A 395 -12.29 40.88 16.94
N LYS A 396 -12.89 40.72 15.76
CA LYS A 396 -12.65 41.57 14.58
C LYS A 396 -13.26 42.96 14.80
N ALA A 397 -12.43 43.99 14.73
CA ALA A 397 -12.83 45.39 14.90
C ALA A 397 -12.63 46.16 13.59
N ARG A 398 -13.54 47.09 13.31
CA ARG A 398 -13.40 48.07 12.22
C ARG A 398 -12.80 49.34 12.81
N VAL A 399 -11.60 49.70 12.36
CA VAL A 399 -10.87 50.88 12.84
C VAL A 399 -10.71 51.86 11.67
N ASN A 400 -10.92 53.16 11.94
CA ASN A 400 -10.66 54.23 10.99
C ASN A 400 -9.32 54.86 11.33
N ILE A 401 -8.39 54.90 10.37
CA ILE A 401 -7.01 55.39 10.57
C ILE A 401 -6.68 56.28 9.37
N ALA A 402 -6.22 57.52 9.58
CA ALA A 402 -5.89 58.50 8.54
C ALA A 402 -6.94 58.59 7.41
N GLY A 403 -8.24 58.50 7.75
CA GLY A 403 -9.34 58.59 6.80
C GLY A 403 -9.67 57.31 6.02
N GLN A 404 -8.99 56.20 6.29
CA GLN A 404 -9.24 54.88 5.67
C GLN A 404 -9.78 53.85 6.67
N HIS A 405 -10.65 52.96 6.19
CA HIS A 405 -11.29 51.94 7.02
C HIS A 405 -10.60 50.58 6.93
N PHE A 406 -10.10 50.08 8.07
CA PHE A 406 -9.46 48.78 8.17
C PHE A 406 -10.28 47.82 9.03
N ASN A 407 -10.31 46.54 8.64
CA ASN A 407 -10.98 45.46 9.35
C ASN A 407 -9.94 44.46 9.85
N LEU A 408 -9.60 44.50 11.13
CA LEU A 408 -8.48 43.72 11.70
C LEU A 408 -8.78 43.21 13.11
N TYR A 409 -7.95 42.27 13.57
CA TYR A 409 -7.93 41.81 14.96
C TYR A 409 -6.87 42.63 15.70
N PRO A 410 -7.26 43.65 16.49
CA PRO A 410 -6.31 44.61 17.03
C PRO A 410 -5.45 44.00 18.13
N PHE A 411 -4.18 44.42 18.17
CA PHE A 411 -3.29 44.18 19.29
C PHE A 411 -3.55 45.20 20.40
N ASN A 412 -3.69 44.71 21.64
CA ASN A 412 -4.02 45.51 22.83
C ASN A 412 -2.92 45.36 23.89
N SER A 413 -2.74 46.40 24.71
CA SER A 413 -1.93 46.30 25.93
C SER A 413 -2.60 45.39 26.97
N GLU A 414 -1.82 44.54 27.66
CA GLU A 414 -2.36 43.69 28.72
C GLU A 414 -2.69 44.49 30.01
N PRO A 415 -3.83 44.21 30.69
CA PRO A 415 -4.10 44.76 32.01
C PRO A 415 -3.35 43.99 33.09
N GLN A 416 -2.65 44.69 34.00
CA GLN A 416 -2.01 44.07 35.15
C GLN A 416 -3.07 43.50 36.11
N ALA A 417 -3.14 42.18 36.25
CA ALA A 417 -4.01 41.50 37.21
C ALA A 417 -3.47 41.65 38.64
N ASP A 418 -4.37 41.94 39.60
CA ASP A 418 -4.06 42.01 41.03
C ASP A 418 -3.39 40.70 41.49
N LYS A 419 -2.20 40.80 42.09
CA LYS A 419 -1.60 39.69 42.84
C LYS A 419 -2.47 39.44 44.08
N ALA A 420 -3.41 38.50 43.99
CA ALA A 420 -4.07 37.92 45.16
C ALA A 420 -3.25 36.71 45.65
N GLU A 421 -2.72 36.87 46.85
CA GLU A 421 -2.08 35.87 47.69
C GLU A 421 -3.03 34.68 47.89
N HIS A 422 -2.52 33.45 47.72
CA HIS A 422 -3.06 32.28 48.39
C HIS A 422 -1.98 31.73 49.30
N GLU A 423 -2.18 31.95 50.60
CA GLU A 423 -1.65 31.13 51.70
C GLU A 423 -2.05 29.65 51.54
#